data_AF-A0A103Y2D1-F1
#
_entry.id   AF-A0A103Y2D1-F1
#
_cell.length_a   1.000
_cell.length_b   1.000
_cell.length_c   1.000
_cell.angle_alpha   90.00
_cell.angle_beta   90.00
_cell.angle_gamma   90.00
#
_symmetry.space_group_name_H-M   'P 1'
#
loop_
_entity.id
_entity.type
_entity.pdbx_description
1 polymer ?
#
loop_
_entity_poly.entity_id
_entity_poly.type
_entity_poly.pdbx_seq_one_letter_code
_entity_poly.pdbx_strand_id
1 'polypeptide(L)'
;MYINWYFTEVQGLGLGEYRSFEIYKDDDNFSLPIVPRIGYVSQLLVSDLSVNGTINFSIVTTDDSTLPPLVNAIEIFSISDALTNGTDDNNAEGLDSLKSAFDVLKDWEGDPYTRNPLLTSSSNEKKTCKLSVILAIAIPVFFIV
;
A
#
# COMPACT_ATOMS: atom_id res chain seq x y z
N MET A 1 7.31 -6.97 4.45
CA MET A 1 6.31 -5.91 4.18
C MET A 1 6.30 -5.61 2.70
N TYR A 2 5.18 -5.13 2.18
CA TYR A 2 5.13 -4.49 0.86
C TYR A 2 4.89 -2.99 1.05
N ILE A 3 5.46 -2.15 0.20
CA ILE A 3 5.16 -0.71 0.15
C ILE A 3 4.96 -0.32 -1.31
N ASN A 4 3.84 0.32 -1.63
CA ASN A 4 3.65 0.98 -2.91
C ASN A 4 3.77 2.49 -2.71
N TRP A 5 4.66 3.13 -3.46
CA TRP A 5 4.73 4.59 -3.57
C TRP A 5 4.12 5.04 -4.90
N TYR A 6 3.37 6.14 -4.89
CA TYR A 6 2.71 6.67 -6.08
C TYR A 6 3.05 8.15 -6.31
N PHE A 7 3.42 8.45 -7.56
CA PHE A 7 3.88 9.77 -7.99
C PHE A 7 3.21 10.17 -9.31
N THR A 8 2.48 11.27 -9.33
CA THR A 8 2.14 12.00 -10.57
C THR A 8 2.50 13.46 -10.35
N GLU A 9 2.97 14.14 -11.39
CA GLU A 9 3.10 15.60 -11.28
C GLU A 9 1.68 16.18 -11.31
N VAL A 10 1.46 17.21 -10.49
CA VAL A 10 0.16 17.89 -10.31
C VAL A 10 0.18 19.31 -10.85
N GLN A 11 1.35 19.81 -11.27
CA GLN A 11 1.59 21.15 -11.79
C GLN A 11 2.02 21.09 -13.25
N GLY A 12 1.57 22.06 -14.07
CA GLY A 12 2.06 22.20 -15.45
C GLY A 12 3.43 22.88 -15.44
N LEU A 13 4.51 22.08 -15.50
CA LEU A 13 5.89 22.59 -15.43
C LEU A 13 6.24 23.50 -16.60
N GLY A 14 6.88 24.63 -16.30
CA GLY A 14 7.37 25.63 -17.25
C GLY A 14 8.70 25.25 -17.91
N LEU A 15 9.18 26.13 -18.80
CA LEU A 15 10.48 25.97 -19.45
C LEU A 15 11.61 26.11 -18.43
N GLY A 16 12.39 25.03 -18.25
CA GLY A 16 13.47 24.96 -17.27
C GLY A 16 13.02 24.51 -15.88
N GLU A 17 11.73 24.24 -15.65
CA GLU A 17 11.26 23.57 -14.45
C GLU A 17 11.30 22.05 -14.62
N TYR A 18 11.98 21.37 -13.69
CA TYR A 18 12.13 19.91 -13.71
C TYR A 18 12.06 19.36 -12.29
N ARG A 19 11.42 18.20 -12.13
CA ARG A 19 11.36 17.48 -10.87
C ARG A 19 11.87 16.06 -11.06
N SER A 20 12.93 15.72 -10.35
CA SER A 20 13.54 14.40 -10.35
C SER A 20 14.14 14.11 -8.97
N PHE A 21 13.94 12.90 -8.47
CA PHE A 21 14.39 12.51 -7.14
C PHE A 21 14.62 11.00 -7.03
N GLU A 22 15.53 10.61 -6.16
CA GLU A 22 15.79 9.22 -5.80
C GLU A 22 15.31 8.93 -4.38
N ILE A 23 14.92 7.69 -4.11
CA ILE A 23 14.56 7.21 -2.78
C ILE A 23 15.75 6.45 -2.20
N TYR A 24 16.08 6.77 -0.97
CA TYR A 24 17.11 6.11 -0.18
C TYR A 24 16.46 5.34 0.97
N LYS A 25 17.07 4.23 1.39
CA LYS A 25 16.57 3.34 2.45
C LYS A 25 17.69 3.03 3.43
N ASP A 26 17.65 3.67 4.61
CA ASP A 26 18.72 3.65 5.62
C ASP A 26 20.06 4.14 5.02
N ASP A 27 20.01 5.30 4.37
CA ASP A 27 21.11 6.02 3.68
C ASP A 27 21.74 5.34 2.44
N ASP A 28 21.39 4.08 2.14
CA ASP A 28 21.68 3.43 0.85
C ASP A 28 20.70 3.88 -0.25
N ASN A 29 21.19 4.12 -1.48
CA ASN A 29 20.31 4.46 -2.61
C ASN A 29 19.47 3.25 -3.03
N PHE A 30 18.15 3.44 -3.09
CA PHE A 30 17.16 2.38 -3.25
C PHE A 30 16.39 2.44 -4.59
N SER A 31 16.41 3.56 -5.31
CA SER A 31 15.70 3.70 -6.60
C SER A 31 16.55 4.34 -7.69
N LEU A 32 16.18 4.10 -8.95
CA LEU A 32 16.58 4.98 -10.05
C LEU A 32 15.85 6.34 -9.93
N PRO A 33 16.29 7.40 -10.65
CA PRO A 33 15.61 8.70 -10.66
C PRO A 33 14.13 8.61 -11.04
N ILE A 34 13.27 9.09 -10.15
CA ILE A 34 11.82 9.15 -10.33
C ILE A 34 11.45 10.52 -10.89
N VAL A 35 11.01 10.52 -12.14
CA VAL A 35 10.55 11.72 -12.86
C VAL A 35 9.02 11.67 -12.98
N PRO A 36 8.25 12.26 -12.05
CA PRO A 36 6.80 12.29 -12.13
C PRO A 36 6.33 13.10 -13.37
N ARG A 37 5.20 12.70 -13.97
CA ARG A 37 4.66 13.33 -15.17
C ARG A 37 3.20 13.75 -14.94
N ILE A 38 2.77 14.83 -15.57
CA ILE A 38 1.40 15.32 -15.40
C ILE A 38 0.40 14.38 -16.07
N GLY A 39 -0.61 13.93 -15.32
CA GLY A 39 -1.62 12.99 -15.79
C GLY A 39 -1.16 11.53 -15.90
N TYR A 40 0.02 11.18 -15.40
CA TYR A 40 0.53 9.80 -15.39
C TYR A 40 1.08 9.43 -14.00
N VAL A 41 0.59 8.32 -13.46
CA VAL A 41 1.08 7.78 -12.18
C VAL A 41 2.25 6.84 -12.42
N SER A 42 3.43 7.24 -11.94
CA SER A 42 4.57 6.35 -11.70
C SER A 42 4.38 5.63 -10.36
N GLN A 43 4.64 4.33 -10.32
CA GLN A 43 4.58 3.50 -9.11
C GLN A 43 5.97 2.93 -8.80
N LEU A 44 6.36 2.93 -7.53
CA LEU A 44 7.47 2.11 -7.03
C LEU A 44 6.93 1.06 -6.05
N LEU A 45 7.02 -0.21 -6.44
CA LEU A 45 6.75 -1.35 -5.58
C LEU A 45 8.03 -1.76 -4.83
N VAL A 46 7.97 -1.75 -3.51
CA VAL A 46 8.95 -2.35 -2.61
C VAL A 46 8.40 -3.69 -2.15
N SER A 47 9.00 -4.80 -2.60
CA SER A 47 8.64 -6.15 -2.16
C SER A 47 9.55 -6.68 -1.05
N ASP A 48 9.05 -7.67 -0.31
CA ASP A 48 9.83 -8.55 0.57
C ASP A 48 10.68 -7.84 1.65
N LEU A 49 10.31 -6.60 1.99
CA LEU A 49 11.02 -5.76 2.94
C LEU A 49 10.95 -6.39 4.34
N SER A 50 12.07 -6.97 4.79
CA SER A 50 12.21 -7.48 6.15
C SER A 50 12.49 -6.32 7.10
N VAL A 51 11.69 -6.20 8.15
CA VAL A 51 11.68 -5.04 9.06
C VAL A 51 11.98 -5.52 10.48
N ASN A 52 13.18 -5.21 10.97
CA ASN A 52 13.67 -5.65 12.29
C ASN A 52 14.05 -4.43 13.15
N GLY A 53 13.06 -3.59 13.43
CA GLY A 53 13.23 -2.26 14.02
C GLY A 53 12.58 -1.19 13.15
N THR A 54 13.07 0.05 13.23
CA THR A 54 12.69 1.13 12.30
C THR A 54 13.47 1.00 11.00
N ILE A 55 12.81 1.24 9.86
CA ILE A 55 13.47 1.53 8.58
C ILE A 55 13.17 2.98 8.23
N ASN A 56 14.20 3.73 7.85
CA ASN A 56 14.07 5.10 7.40
C ASN A 56 14.10 5.16 5.86
N PHE A 57 13.09 5.79 5.27
CA PHE A 57 13.13 6.19 3.86
C PHE A 57 13.32 7.70 3.77
N SER A 58 14.28 8.14 2.97
CA SER A 58 14.50 9.53 2.62
C SER A 58 14.35 9.71 1.10
N ILE A 59 13.98 10.91 0.67
CA ILE A 59 13.76 11.22 -0.74
C ILE A 59 14.59 12.47 -1.06
N VAL A 60 15.48 12.34 -2.04
CA VAL A 60 16.54 13.31 -2.33
C VAL A 60 16.42 13.78 -3.77
N THR A 61 16.45 15.09 -4.01
CA THR A 61 16.48 15.66 -5.36
C THR A 61 17.76 15.25 -6.09
N THR A 62 17.65 14.89 -7.37
CA THR A 62 18.83 14.75 -8.23
C THR A 62 19.42 16.14 -8.59
N ASP A 63 20.71 16.19 -8.94
CA ASP A 63 21.44 17.45 -9.20
C ASP A 63 20.83 18.34 -10.30
N ASP A 64 20.01 17.76 -11.19
CA ASP A 64 19.30 18.44 -12.28
C ASP A 64 17.86 18.87 -11.93
N SER A 65 17.37 18.52 -10.75
CA SER A 65 16.02 18.88 -10.29
C SER A 65 15.95 20.30 -9.77
N THR A 66 15.12 21.14 -10.39
CA THR A 66 14.88 22.52 -9.94
C THR A 66 13.75 22.61 -8.90
N LEU A 67 13.05 21.50 -8.64
CA LEU A 67 11.90 21.41 -7.76
C LEU A 67 12.12 20.35 -6.65
N PRO A 68 11.53 20.54 -5.46
CA PRO A 68 11.60 19.57 -4.37
C PRO A 68 10.92 18.24 -4.74
N PRO A 69 11.18 17.13 -4.03
CA PRO A 69 10.48 15.86 -4.26
C PRO A 69 8.97 15.98 -3.99
N LEU A 70 8.19 15.03 -4.49
CA LEU A 70 6.78 14.87 -4.13
C LEU A 70 6.44 13.41 -3.82
N VAL A 71 5.37 13.21 -3.06
CA VAL A 71 4.75 11.91 -2.80
C VAL A 71 3.24 12.12 -2.76
N ASN A 72 2.48 11.37 -3.54
CA ASN A 72 1.03 11.61 -3.64
C ASN A 72 0.23 10.58 -2.83
N ALA A 73 0.71 9.34 -2.77
CA ALA A 73 0.22 8.32 -1.86
C ALA A 73 1.31 7.31 -1.52
N ILE A 74 1.21 6.74 -0.32
CA ILE A 74 1.95 5.54 0.09
C ILE A 74 0.93 4.53 0.62
N GLU A 75 0.97 3.30 0.12
CA GLU A 75 0.31 2.15 0.73
C GLU A 75 1.35 1.28 1.43
N ILE A 76 1.10 0.91 2.68
CA ILE A 76 2.01 0.07 3.46
C ILE A 76 1.25 -1.20 3.86
N PHE A 77 1.83 -2.36 3.56
CA PHE A 77 1.21 -3.65 3.86
C PHE A 77 2.12 -4.49 4.77
N SER A 78 1.61 -4.81 5.96
CA SER A 78 2.22 -5.86 6.78
C SER A 78 1.81 -7.23 6.26
N ILE A 79 2.79 -8.13 6.20
CA ILE A 79 2.56 -9.55 5.93
C ILE A 79 2.48 -10.19 7.30
N SER A 80 1.29 -10.57 7.74
CA SER A 80 1.09 -11.37 8.95
C SER A 80 1.02 -12.85 8.59
N ASP A 81 1.07 -13.71 9.61
CA ASP A 81 0.52 -15.06 9.49
C ASP A 81 -0.96 -15.00 9.09
N ALA A 82 -1.47 -16.13 8.58
CA ALA A 82 -2.87 -16.26 8.22
C ALA A 82 -3.77 -16.04 9.46
N LEU A 83 -4.79 -15.19 9.33
CA LEU A 83 -5.79 -14.98 10.38
C LEU A 83 -6.51 -16.29 10.67
N THR A 84 -6.25 -16.86 11.84
CA THR A 84 -6.85 -18.11 12.33
C THR A 84 -8.21 -17.88 12.98
N ASN A 85 -8.46 -16.67 13.49
CA ASN A 85 -9.76 -16.24 13.96
C ASN A 85 -10.56 -15.72 12.76
N GLY A 86 -11.76 -16.26 12.55
CA GLY A 86 -12.65 -15.81 11.49
C GLY A 86 -13.35 -14.49 11.84
N THR A 87 -14.27 -14.06 10.97
CA THR A 87 -15.23 -12.98 11.25
C THR A 87 -15.95 -13.25 12.57
N ASP A 88 -16.10 -12.22 13.41
CA ASP A 88 -16.82 -12.31 14.69
C ASP A 88 -18.29 -12.69 14.43
N ASP A 89 -18.85 -13.60 15.23
CA ASP A 89 -20.19 -14.14 15.00
C ASP A 89 -21.27 -13.04 15.04
N ASN A 90 -21.09 -11.98 15.84
CA ASN A 90 -21.98 -10.81 15.85
C ASN A 90 -21.90 -10.01 14.54
N ASN A 91 -20.71 -9.93 13.93
CA ASN A 91 -20.52 -9.26 12.64
C ASN A 91 -21.08 -10.11 11.48
N ALA A 92 -21.05 -11.43 11.59
CA ALA A 92 -21.70 -12.33 10.65
C ALA A 92 -23.23 -12.18 10.70
N GLU A 93 -23.84 -12.22 11.90
CA GLU A 93 -25.28 -11.98 12.09
C GLU A 93 -25.72 -10.58 11.59
N GLY A 94 -24.89 -9.55 11.82
CA GLY A 94 -25.10 -8.20 11.31
C GLY A 94 -25.04 -8.11 9.78
N LEU A 95 -24.11 -8.84 9.15
CA LEU A 95 -24.01 -8.94 7.69
C LEU A 95 -25.21 -9.67 7.09
N ASP A 96 -25.62 -10.81 7.64
CA ASP A 96 -26.75 -11.58 7.12
C ASP A 96 -28.07 -10.83 7.31
N SER A 97 -28.20 -10.04 8.39
CA SER A 97 -29.30 -9.08 8.57
C SER A 97 -29.32 -8.01 7.48
N LEU A 98 -28.15 -7.47 7.11
CA LEU A 98 -28.01 -6.46 6.05
C LEU A 98 -28.32 -7.05 4.66
N LYS A 99 -27.84 -8.26 4.35
CA LYS A 99 -28.16 -9.01 3.12
C LYS A 99 -29.65 -9.34 3.02
N SER A 100 -30.28 -9.66 4.15
CA SER A 100 -31.71 -9.96 4.22
C SER A 100 -32.58 -8.72 3.99
N ALA A 101 -32.10 -7.54 4.38
CA ALA A 101 -32.80 -6.26 4.21
C ALA A 101 -32.73 -5.67 2.80
N PHE A 102 -31.70 -6.03 2.00
CA PHE A 102 -31.45 -5.43 0.68
C PHE A 102 -31.15 -6.49 -0.39
N ASP A 103 -32.10 -6.71 -1.32
CA ASP A 103 -31.97 -7.70 -2.40
C ASP A 103 -30.67 -7.58 -3.21
N VAL A 104 -30.19 -6.35 -3.44
CA VAL A 104 -28.95 -6.04 -4.19
C VAL A 104 -27.67 -6.55 -3.50
N LEU A 105 -27.74 -6.96 -2.23
CA LEU A 105 -26.61 -7.49 -1.46
C LEU A 105 -26.65 -9.02 -1.30
N LYS A 106 -27.68 -9.72 -1.83
CA LYS A 106 -27.82 -11.17 -1.67
C LYS A 106 -26.69 -11.95 -2.34
N ASP A 107 -26.23 -11.48 -3.49
CA ASP A 107 -25.11 -12.07 -4.24
C ASP A 107 -23.72 -11.62 -3.74
N TRP A 108 -23.64 -10.94 -2.59
CA TRP A 108 -22.37 -10.42 -2.05
C TRP A 108 -21.59 -11.50 -1.29
N GLU A 109 -20.71 -12.21 -2.02
CA GLU A 109 -19.77 -13.22 -1.48
C GLU A 109 -18.54 -12.61 -0.76
N GLY A 110 -18.56 -11.32 -0.42
CA GLY A 110 -17.40 -10.57 0.08
C GLY A 110 -16.96 -10.84 1.53
N ASP A 111 -17.44 -11.91 2.19
CA ASP A 111 -16.89 -12.30 3.51
C ASP A 111 -15.45 -12.80 3.34
N PRO A 112 -14.46 -12.22 4.05
CA PRO A 112 -13.08 -12.62 3.85
C PRO A 112 -12.78 -14.07 4.29
N TYR A 113 -12.46 -14.30 5.58
CA TYR A 113 -11.77 -15.50 6.05
C TYR A 113 -12.66 -16.35 6.97
N THR A 114 -13.65 -17.02 6.38
CA THR A 114 -14.54 -18.01 7.03
C THR A 114 -13.77 -19.02 7.89
N ARG A 115 -14.33 -19.35 9.07
CA ARG A 115 -13.70 -20.20 10.10
C ARG A 115 -13.47 -21.64 9.61
N ASN A 116 -12.29 -21.93 9.03
CA ASN A 116 -11.95 -23.24 8.45
C ASN A 116 -11.89 -24.36 9.52
N PRO A 117 -12.77 -25.38 9.47
CA PRO A 117 -12.75 -26.48 10.45
C PRO A 117 -11.54 -27.43 10.31
N LEU A 118 -10.84 -27.42 9.18
CA LEU A 118 -9.84 -28.43 8.81
C LEU A 118 -8.42 -28.16 9.34
N LEU A 119 -8.20 -27.11 10.15
CA LEU A 119 -6.90 -26.86 10.80
C LEU A 119 -6.59 -27.80 11.99
N THR A 120 -7.21 -28.99 12.01
CA THR A 120 -6.94 -30.08 12.98
C THR A 120 -6.28 -31.32 12.33
N SER A 121 -5.79 -31.23 11.08
CA SER A 121 -4.94 -32.26 10.47
C SER A 121 -3.85 -31.67 9.55
N SER A 122 -2.77 -32.42 9.36
CA SER A 122 -1.57 -31.95 8.66
C SER A 122 -1.60 -32.17 7.14
N SER A 123 -1.09 -31.20 6.38
CA SER A 123 -0.53 -31.44 5.04
C SER A 123 0.56 -30.42 4.70
N ASN A 124 1.40 -30.76 3.73
CA ASN A 124 2.42 -29.87 3.16
C ASN A 124 1.89 -29.28 1.84
N GLU A 125 1.44 -28.03 1.84
CA GLU A 125 1.14 -27.30 0.60
C GLU A 125 1.42 -25.79 0.75
N LYS A 126 1.54 -25.09 -0.38
CA LYS A 126 1.95 -23.66 -0.42
C LYS A 126 0.89 -22.77 0.20
N LYS A 127 1.19 -22.17 1.35
CA LYS A 127 0.31 -21.24 2.05
C LYS A 127 0.38 -19.85 1.41
N THR A 128 -0.78 -19.28 1.09
CA THR A 128 -0.92 -17.91 0.59
C THR A 128 -1.30 -16.95 1.72
N CYS A 129 -0.78 -15.73 1.68
CA CYS A 129 -0.90 -14.78 2.78
C CYS A 129 -2.19 -13.96 2.71
N LYS A 130 -2.71 -13.53 3.88
CA LYS A 130 -3.73 -12.49 3.95
C LYS A 130 -3.07 -11.13 4.24
N LEU A 131 -3.37 -10.16 3.37
CA LEU A 131 -2.65 -8.89 3.28
C LEU A 131 -3.26 -7.86 4.23
N SER A 132 -2.51 -7.43 5.24
CA SER A 132 -2.96 -6.37 6.14
C SER A 132 -2.69 -5.01 5.52
N VAL A 133 -3.74 -4.40 4.96
CA VAL A 133 -3.70 -3.04 4.39
C VAL A 133 -3.65 -2.03 5.53
N ILE A 134 -2.50 -1.38 5.74
CA ILE A 134 -2.45 -0.17 6.57
C ILE A 134 -2.87 1.00 5.69
N LEU A 135 -3.86 1.75 6.19
CA LEU A 135 -4.56 2.85 5.52
C LEU A 135 -3.63 3.71 4.65
N ALA A 136 -3.97 3.85 3.37
CA ALA A 136 -3.21 4.67 2.43
C ALA A 136 -3.10 6.11 2.95
N ILE A 137 -1.88 6.57 3.21
CA ILE A 137 -1.65 7.94 3.64
C ILE A 137 -1.65 8.82 2.39
N ALA A 138 -2.83 9.34 2.05
CA ALA A 138 -2.96 10.49 1.18
C ALA A 138 -2.37 11.70 1.92
N ILE A 139 -1.10 12.00 1.67
CA ILE A 139 -0.44 13.19 2.22
C ILE A 139 -1.08 14.39 1.50
N PRO A 140 -1.85 15.26 2.19
CA PRO A 140 -2.26 16.52 1.57
C PRO A 140 -0.99 17.30 1.22
N VAL A 141 -0.89 17.81 -0.01
CA VAL A 141 0.36 18.35 -0.57
C VAL A 141 0.78 19.64 0.14
N PHE A 142 1.44 19.47 1.29
CA PHE A 142 2.21 20.49 1.94
C PHE A 142 3.55 20.59 1.21
N PHE A 143 3.78 21.76 0.61
CA PHE A 143 5.11 22.14 0.13
C PHE A 143 6.05 22.18 1.34
N ILE A 144 6.98 21.23 1.41
CA ILE A 144 8.14 21.36 2.29
C ILE A 144 9.09 22.34 1.61
N VAL A 145 9.26 23.50 2.25
CA VAL A 145 10.11 24.63 1.85
C VAL A 145 11.09 24.90 2.97
#